data_AF-A0A0B4EBM3-F1
#
_entry.id   AF-A0A0B4EBM3-F1
#
_cell.length_a   1.000
_cell.length_b   1.000
_cell.length_c   1.000
_cell.angle_alpha   90.00
_cell.angle_beta   90.00
_cell.angle_gamma   90.00
#
_symmetry.space_group_name_H-M   'P 1'
#
loop_
_entity.id
_entity.type
_entity.pdbx_description
1 polymer ?
#
loop_
_entity_poly.entity_id
_entity_poly.type
_entity_poly.pdbx_seq_one_letter_code
_entity_poly.pdbx_strand_id
1 'polypeptide(L)'
;MPEAEPAGPVRDVREEKMCEEQGGSYLLQHPHVSYECILSFADAGRSCTKASDCRGQCMAETKTCSARNQLFGIWQELDDQGNVITVEGY
;
A
#
# COMPACT_ATOMS: atom_id res chain seq x y z
N MET A 1 -24.64 -30.17 -10.77
CA MET A 1 -23.89 -28.90 -10.81
C MET A 1 -23.99 -28.34 -9.40
N PRO A 2 -22.91 -28.14 -8.62
CA PRO A 2 -23.07 -27.56 -7.30
C PRO A 2 -22.94 -26.04 -7.38
N GLU A 3 -23.98 -25.37 -6.90
CA GLU A 3 -24.09 -23.93 -6.67
C GLU A 3 -22.90 -23.39 -5.85
N ALA A 4 -22.25 -22.35 -6.37
CA ALA A 4 -21.31 -21.53 -5.63
C ALA A 4 -22.09 -20.55 -4.75
N GLU A 5 -22.13 -20.83 -3.45
CA GLU A 5 -22.59 -19.92 -2.40
C GLU A 5 -21.72 -18.64 -2.45
N PRO A 6 -22.27 -17.42 -2.23
CA PRO A 6 -21.44 -16.22 -2.24
C PRO A 6 -20.57 -16.25 -0.99
N ALA A 7 -19.37 -16.79 -1.13
CA ALA A 7 -18.32 -16.59 -0.16
C ALA A 7 -18.22 -15.07 0.02
N GLY A 8 -18.53 -14.59 1.23
CA GLY A 8 -18.12 -13.26 1.64
C GLY A 8 -16.62 -13.07 1.34
N PRO A 9 -16.12 -11.83 1.32
CA PRO A 9 -14.75 -11.57 0.87
C PRO A 9 -13.78 -12.55 1.54
N VAL A 10 -13.15 -13.41 0.72
CA VAL A 10 -12.26 -14.44 1.24
C VAL A 10 -11.01 -13.71 1.67
N ARG A 11 -10.70 -13.76 2.97
CA ARG A 11 -9.46 -13.22 3.50
C ARG A 11 -8.32 -14.11 2.99
N ASP A 12 -7.55 -13.62 2.03
CA ASP A 12 -6.42 -14.39 1.52
C ASP A 12 -5.25 -14.30 2.51
N VAL A 13 -4.96 -15.43 3.18
CA VAL A 13 -3.94 -15.50 4.23
C VAL A 13 -2.53 -15.26 3.66
N ARG A 14 -2.33 -15.50 2.35
CA ARG A 14 -1.05 -15.28 1.69
C ARG A 14 -0.86 -13.79 1.39
N GLU A 15 -1.89 -13.12 0.88
CA GLU A 15 -1.88 -11.66 0.72
C GLU A 15 -1.79 -10.92 2.06
N GLU A 16 -2.48 -11.41 3.08
CA GLU A 16 -2.38 -10.91 4.45
C GLU A 16 -0.95 -10.96 4.96
N LYS A 17 -0.28 -12.11 4.88
CA LYS A 17 1.11 -12.23 5.32
C LYS A 17 2.02 -11.26 4.59
N MET A 18 1.87 -11.14 3.27
CA MET A 18 2.64 -10.16 2.49
C MET A 18 2.34 -8.73 2.93
N CYS A 19 1.09 -8.43 3.33
CA CYS A 19 0.69 -7.15 3.87
C CYS A 19 1.33 -6.88 5.23
N GLU A 20 1.25 -7.82 6.16
CA GLU A 20 1.84 -7.73 7.50
C GLU A 20 3.37 -7.68 7.45
N GLU A 21 4.00 -8.46 6.57
CA GLU A 21 5.44 -8.39 6.32
C GLU A 21 5.81 -6.97 5.89
N GLN A 22 5.06 -6.37 4.97
CA GLN A 22 5.22 -4.96 4.55
C GLN A 22 4.89 -3.93 5.64
N GLY A 23 4.42 -4.34 6.82
CA GLY A 23 4.04 -3.47 7.94
C GLY A 23 2.59 -2.97 7.87
N GLY A 24 1.79 -3.54 6.98
CA GLY A 24 0.38 -3.23 6.85
C GLY A 24 -0.56 -4.03 7.72
N SER A 25 -1.82 -3.66 7.61
CA SER A 25 -2.96 -4.36 8.18
C SER A 25 -3.91 -4.74 7.05
N TYR A 26 -4.26 -6.01 6.96
CA TYR A 26 -5.22 -6.51 5.98
C TYR A 26 -6.63 -6.25 6.54
N LEU A 27 -7.23 -5.13 6.11
CA LEU A 27 -8.46 -4.59 6.71
C LEU A 27 -9.63 -4.68 5.72
N LEU A 28 -10.83 -4.91 6.25
CA LEU A 28 -12.06 -4.90 5.48
C LEU A 28 -12.47 -3.45 5.23
N GLN A 29 -12.12 -2.90 4.06
CA GLN A 29 -12.43 -1.50 3.69
C GLN A 29 -13.92 -1.28 3.41
N HIS A 30 -14.64 -2.34 3.02
CA HIS A 30 -16.08 -2.29 2.80
C HIS A 30 -16.74 -3.52 3.44
N PRO A 31 -17.79 -3.35 4.25
CA PRO A 31 -18.40 -4.44 5.00
C PRO A 31 -18.94 -5.61 4.15
N HIS A 32 -18.91 -5.51 2.82
CA HIS A 32 -19.42 -6.53 1.89
C HIS A 32 -18.60 -6.74 0.60
N VAL A 33 -17.43 -6.10 0.41
CA VAL A 33 -16.76 -6.10 -0.91
C VAL A 33 -15.45 -6.88 -0.91
N SER A 34 -14.46 -6.48 -0.12
CA SER A 34 -13.11 -7.06 -0.18
C SER A 34 -12.26 -6.64 1.02
N TYR A 35 -11.34 -7.53 1.40
CA TYR A 35 -10.20 -7.16 2.22
C TYR A 35 -9.21 -6.39 1.35
N GLU A 36 -8.61 -5.35 1.91
CA GLU A 36 -7.59 -4.56 1.23
C GLU A 36 -6.38 -4.40 2.15
N CYS A 37 -5.20 -4.45 1.56
CA CYS A 37 -3.96 -4.30 2.30
C CYS A 37 -3.69 -2.81 2.59
N ILE A 38 -3.92 -2.40 3.84
CA ILE A 38 -3.63 -1.05 4.31
C ILE A 38 -2.23 -1.05 4.93
N LEU A 39 -1.24 -0.73 4.10
CA LEU A 39 0.14 -0.61 4.57
C LEU A 39 0.28 0.60 5.50
N SER A 40 0.73 0.36 6.73
CA SER A 40 1.09 1.39 7.72
C SER A 40 2.60 1.32 7.92
N PHE A 41 3.33 2.04 7.10
CA PHE A 41 4.78 1.89 7.02
C PHE A 41 5.45 2.33 8.32
N ALA A 42 6.16 1.43 9.00
CA ALA A 42 6.92 1.76 10.21
C ALA A 42 8.11 2.69 9.89
N ASP A 43 8.53 2.72 8.62
CA ASP A 43 9.49 3.65 8.03
C ASP A 43 8.90 5.02 7.70
N ALA A 44 7.63 5.28 8.02
CA ALA A 44 6.99 6.59 7.84
C ALA A 44 7.89 7.73 8.36
N GLY A 45 8.18 8.70 7.49
CA GLY A 45 9.02 9.85 7.84
C GLY A 45 10.54 9.59 7.82
N ARG A 46 10.99 8.37 7.52
CA ARG A 46 12.41 8.12 7.22
C ARG A 46 12.81 8.80 5.92
N SER A 47 14.00 9.39 5.90
CA SER A 47 14.57 9.96 4.69
C SER A 47 14.88 8.87 3.68
N CYS A 48 14.51 9.09 2.42
CA CYS A 48 14.68 8.16 1.31
C CYS A 48 15.19 8.89 0.07
N THR A 49 15.87 8.16 -0.80
CA THR A 49 16.40 8.69 -2.07
C THR A 49 15.86 7.99 -3.32
N LYS A 50 15.14 6.88 -3.14
CA LYS A 50 14.57 6.04 -4.20
C LYS A 50 13.38 5.23 -3.65
N ALA A 51 12.50 4.77 -4.54
CA ALA A 51 11.32 3.98 -4.16
C ALA A 51 11.66 2.80 -3.24
N SER A 52 12.64 1.97 -3.62
CA SER A 52 12.98 0.75 -2.87
C SER A 52 13.70 0.98 -1.54
N ASP A 53 13.99 2.23 -1.17
CA ASP A 53 14.46 2.55 0.18
C ASP A 53 13.32 2.52 1.20
N CYS A 54 12.09 2.75 0.73
CA CYS A 54 10.87 2.71 1.52
C CYS A 54 10.14 1.39 1.33
N ARG A 55 9.38 0.99 2.35
CA ARG A 55 8.39 -0.10 2.20
C ARG A 55 7.19 0.38 1.38
N GLY A 56 6.96 1.69 1.37
CA GLY A 56 5.95 2.37 0.57
C GLY A 56 6.55 3.27 -0.49
N GLN A 57 5.90 4.41 -0.68
CA GLN A 57 6.28 5.41 -1.67
C GLN A 57 7.27 6.38 -1.03
N CYS A 58 8.33 6.73 -1.76
CA CYS A 58 9.28 7.75 -1.33
C CYS A 58 8.80 9.11 -1.83
N MET A 59 8.21 9.96 -0.98
CA MET A 59 7.69 11.27 -1.41
C MET A 59 8.83 12.13 -1.96
N ALA A 60 8.71 12.60 -3.19
CA ALA A 60 9.75 13.39 -3.84
C ALA A 60 9.88 14.79 -3.22
N GLU A 61 8.76 15.38 -2.78
CA GLU A 61 8.73 16.71 -2.15
C GLU A 61 9.53 16.76 -0.85
N THR A 62 9.29 15.80 0.04
CA THR A 62 9.91 15.77 1.38
C THR A 62 11.11 14.82 1.45
N LYS A 63 11.32 13.99 0.42
CA LYS A 63 12.30 12.90 0.41
C LYS A 63 12.16 11.99 1.62
N THR A 64 10.91 11.67 1.97
CA THR A 64 10.59 10.79 3.10
C THR A 64 9.60 9.71 2.71
N CYS A 65 9.69 8.55 3.36
CA CYS A 65 8.74 7.48 3.15
C CYS A 65 7.34 7.87 3.60
N SER A 66 6.36 7.62 2.73
CA SER A 66 4.94 7.79 3.01
C SER A 66 4.52 6.93 4.20
N ALA A 67 3.56 7.41 4.99
CA ALA A 67 3.05 6.65 6.13
C ALA A 67 2.04 5.58 5.74
N ARG A 68 1.37 5.75 4.60
CA ARG A 68 0.36 4.82 4.08
C ARG A 68 0.48 4.66 2.58
N ASN A 69 0.02 3.52 2.07
CA ASN A 69 -0.03 3.26 0.63
C ASN A 69 -1.23 3.96 -0.05
N GLN A 70 -2.27 4.27 0.71
CA GLN A 70 -3.42 5.02 0.20
C GLN A 70 -3.17 6.51 0.37
N LEU A 71 -2.64 7.12 -0.67
CA LEU A 71 -2.62 8.55 -0.85
C LEU A 71 -3.75 8.93 -1.79
N PHE A 72 -4.41 10.05 -1.50
CA PHE A 72 -5.53 10.57 -2.29
C PHE A 72 -5.03 11.72 -3.17
N GLY A 73 -5.44 11.73 -4.44
CA GLY A 73 -5.09 12.79 -5.39
C GLY A 73 -3.78 12.56 -6.12
N ILE A 74 -3.11 13.64 -6.53
CA ILE A 74 -1.89 13.57 -7.34
C ILE A 74 -0.70 13.96 -6.45
N TRP A 75 0.32 13.12 -6.41
CA TRP A 75 1.57 13.40 -5.70
C TRP A 75 2.79 13.02 -6.55
N GLN A 76 3.96 13.41 -6.07
CA GLN A 76 5.23 13.05 -6.68
C GLN A 76 6.00 12.12 -5.75
N GLU A 77 6.50 11.02 -6.30
CA GLU A 77 7.36 10.08 -5.61
C GLU A 77 8.66 9.83 -6.39
N LEU A 78 9.65 9.30 -5.70
CA LEU A 78 10.92 8.89 -6.29
C LEU A 78 10.82 7.44 -6.72
N ASP A 79 11.07 7.16 -7.99
CA ASP A 79 11.22 5.80 -8.54
C ASP A 79 12.51 5.11 -8.02
N ASP A 80 12.70 3.82 -8.32
CA ASP A 80 13.91 3.07 -7.91
C ASP A 80 15.21 3.67 -8.46
N GLN A 81 15.12 4.37 -9.60
CA GLN A 81 16.26 5.10 -10.17
C GLN A 81 16.52 6.47 -9.52
N GLY A 82 15.71 6.87 -8.54
CA GLY A 82 15.76 8.21 -7.93
C GLY A 82 15.20 9.31 -8.83
N ASN A 83 14.43 8.94 -9.85
CA ASN A 83 13.72 9.88 -10.73
C ASN A 83 12.40 10.29 -10.08
N VAL A 84 12.04 11.56 -10.19
CA VAL A 84 10.74 12.04 -9.71
C VAL A 84 9.68 11.64 -10.73
N ILE A 85 8.72 10.82 -10.29
CA ILE A 85 7.54 10.43 -11.05
C ILE A 85 6.30 11.02 -10.39
N THR A 86 5.30 11.36 -11.20
CA THR A 86 3.99 11.80 -10.72
C THR A 86 3.06 10.60 -10.71
N VAL A 87 2.44 10.34 -9.57
CA VAL A 87 1.51 9.23 -9.37
C VAL A 87 0.15 9.79 -8.98
N GLU A 88 -0.89 9.18 -9.54
CA GLU A 88 -2.28 9.50 -9.26
C GLU A 88 -2.85 8.39 -8.39
N GLY A 89 -3.31 8.75 -7.19
CA GLY A 89 -4.05 7.88 -6.29
C GLY A 89 -5.54 8.05 -6.37
N TYR A 90 -6.18 7.05 -5.78
CA TYR A 90 -7.62 6.93 -5.67
C TYR A 90 -8.22 7.88 -4.65
#